data_AF-A0A4R3Z6N4-F1
#
_entry.id   AF-A0A4R3Z6N4-F1
#
_cell.length_a   1.000
_cell.length_b   1.000
_cell.length_c   1.000
_cell.angle_alpha   90.00
_cell.angle_beta   90.00
_cell.angle_gamma   90.00
#
_symmetry.space_group_name_H-M   'P 1'
#
loop_
_entity.id
_entity.type
_entity.pdbx_description
1 polymer ?
#
loop_
_entity_poly.entity_id
_entity_poly.type
_entity_poly.pdbx_seq_one_letter_code
_entity_poly.pdbx_strand_id
1 'polypeptide(L)'
;MSKARKDMITIYMFRNALATLFAAFASFMISLIHYYQCTFAEALQRLFVFDIYTTLYFLLIWLFDYLIFEISKIIYDIYEEKVTFLPCIALLVLCGVIFFIPILDLFQYNLCILFLLICLRMVKEMWKRTPELFKWAHRLVDQRKKRPESGLK
;
A
#
# COMPACT_ATOMS: atom_id res chain seq x y z
N MET A 1 21.29 -23.57 -0.54
CA MET A 1 20.22 -22.79 -1.19
C MET A 1 20.71 -22.37 -2.58
N SER A 2 20.01 -22.68 -3.67
CA SER A 2 20.48 -22.36 -5.03
C SER A 2 20.52 -20.84 -5.28
N LYS A 3 21.46 -20.37 -6.11
CA LYS A 3 21.62 -18.94 -6.47
C LYS A 3 20.30 -18.33 -6.97
N ALA A 4 19.59 -19.04 -7.85
CA ALA A 4 18.27 -18.65 -8.36
C ALA A 4 17.21 -18.43 -7.26
N ARG A 5 17.24 -19.19 -6.16
CA ARG A 5 16.30 -19.03 -5.04
C ARG A 5 16.60 -17.78 -4.21
N LYS A 6 17.89 -17.44 -4.04
CA LYS A 6 18.32 -16.20 -3.36
C LYS A 6 17.92 -14.98 -4.18
N ASP A 7 18.15 -15.02 -5.50
CA ASP A 7 17.83 -13.91 -6.40
C ASP A 7 16.32 -13.61 -6.41
N MET A 8 15.46 -14.65 -6.40
CA MET A 8 14.01 -14.47 -6.28
C MET A 8 13.58 -13.80 -4.96
N ILE A 9 14.21 -14.16 -3.84
CA ILE A 9 13.91 -13.57 -2.54
C ILE A 9 14.32 -12.10 -2.50
N THR A 10 15.52 -11.77 -3.03
CA THR A 10 16.00 -10.40 -3.12
C THR A 10 15.09 -9.51 -3.97
N ILE A 11 14.68 -9.99 -5.16
CA ILE A 11 13.76 -9.25 -6.04
C ILE A 11 12.41 -9.01 -5.34
N TYR A 12 11.91 -10.01 -4.61
CA TYR A 12 10.68 -9.88 -3.85
C TYR A 12 10.78 -8.81 -2.75
N MET A 13 11.83 -8.85 -1.92
CA MET A 13 12.04 -7.87 -0.84
C MET A 13 12.23 -6.46 -1.41
N PHE A 14 12.99 -6.33 -2.51
CA PHE A 14 13.20 -5.04 -3.16
C PHE A 14 11.90 -4.42 -3.69
N ARG A 15 11.02 -5.23 -4.31
CA ARG A 15 9.72 -4.74 -4.77
C ARG A 15 8.84 -4.24 -3.61
N ASN A 16 8.86 -4.95 -2.50
CA ASN A 16 8.10 -4.56 -1.32
C ASN A 16 8.66 -3.27 -0.70
N ALA A 17 9.98 -3.17 -0.58
CA ALA A 17 10.67 -1.97 -0.11
C ALA A 17 10.35 -0.75 -0.99
N LEU A 18 10.30 -0.92 -2.33
CA LEU A 18 9.88 0.15 -3.24
C LEU A 18 8.40 0.52 -3.06
N ALA A 19 7.50 -0.46 -2.91
CA ALA A 19 6.08 -0.17 -2.72
C ALA A 19 5.82 0.64 -1.45
N THR A 20 6.46 0.27 -0.34
CA THR A 20 6.35 1.04 0.91
C THR A 20 7.09 2.38 0.83
N LEU A 21 8.17 2.48 0.06
CA LEU A 21 8.86 3.75 -0.19
C LEU A 21 7.95 4.74 -0.92
N PHE A 22 7.26 4.30 -1.96
CA PHE A 22 6.30 5.13 -2.70
C PHE A 22 5.12 5.55 -1.82
N ALA A 23 4.64 4.68 -0.93
CA ALA A 23 3.59 5.01 0.02
C ALA A 23 4.01 6.07 1.05
N ALA A 24 5.17 5.88 1.67
CA ALA A 24 5.74 6.85 2.59
C ALA A 24 5.98 8.19 1.88
N PHE A 25 6.52 8.15 0.66
CA PHE A 25 6.77 9.34 -0.14
C PHE A 25 5.48 10.10 -0.45
N ALA A 26 4.44 9.40 -0.91
CA ALA A 26 3.13 10.01 -1.17
C ALA A 26 2.56 10.67 0.09
N SER A 27 2.66 10.00 1.24
CA SER A 27 2.19 10.51 2.53
C SER A 27 2.93 11.77 2.96
N PHE A 28 4.26 11.79 2.81
CA PHE A 28 5.07 12.98 3.07
C PHE A 28 4.73 14.13 2.12
N MET A 29 4.55 13.87 0.83
CA MET A 29 4.16 14.92 -0.12
C MET A 29 2.80 15.52 0.24
N ILE A 30 1.80 14.69 0.51
CA ILE A 30 0.46 15.16 0.92
C ILE A 30 0.56 15.99 2.20
N SER A 31 1.26 15.47 3.22
CA SER A 31 1.39 16.15 4.51
C SER A 31 2.16 17.45 4.42
N LEU A 32 3.28 17.50 3.67
CA LEU A 32 4.09 18.71 3.52
C LEU A 32 3.37 19.78 2.72
N ILE A 33 2.70 19.40 1.63
CA ILE A 33 1.88 20.32 0.83
C ILE A 33 0.76 20.90 1.69
N HIS A 34 0.08 20.07 2.47
CA HIS A 34 -1.02 20.52 3.32
C HIS A 34 -0.54 21.41 4.48
N TYR A 35 0.55 21.03 5.15
CA TYR A 35 1.07 21.77 6.30
C TYR A 35 1.70 23.11 5.90
N TYR A 36 2.52 23.13 4.85
CA TYR A 36 3.22 24.33 4.39
C TYR A 36 2.45 25.13 3.34
N GLN A 37 1.30 24.64 2.87
CA GLN A 37 0.51 25.25 1.79
C GLN A 37 1.38 25.59 0.57
N CYS A 38 2.24 24.65 0.19
CA CYS A 38 3.27 24.85 -0.82
C CYS A 38 3.06 23.98 -2.07
N THR A 39 3.81 24.27 -3.13
CA THR A 39 3.80 23.46 -4.34
C THR A 39 4.53 22.13 -4.13
N PHE A 40 4.27 21.14 -5.00
CA PHE A 40 4.96 19.85 -4.96
C PHE A 40 6.49 20.00 -5.05
N ALA A 41 6.99 20.92 -5.88
CA ALA A 41 8.43 21.15 -6.03
C ALA A 41 9.07 21.66 -4.74
N GLU A 42 8.40 22.57 -4.04
CA GLU A 42 8.85 23.09 -2.74
C GLU A 42 8.76 22.01 -1.65
N ALA A 43 7.72 21.18 -1.65
CA ALA A 43 7.61 20.03 -0.75
C ALA A 43 8.77 19.04 -0.98
N LEU A 44 9.16 18.80 -2.23
CA LEU A 44 10.30 17.94 -2.57
C LEU A 44 11.63 18.52 -2.05
N GLN A 45 11.83 19.82 -2.20
CA GLN A 45 13.01 20.50 -1.66
C GLN A 45 13.03 20.47 -0.13
N ARG A 46 11.87 20.63 0.52
CA ARG A 46 11.75 20.47 1.99
C ARG A 46 12.07 19.06 2.45
N LEU A 47 11.65 18.06 1.69
CA LEU A 47 11.89 16.66 2.02
C LEU A 47 13.36 16.26 1.92
N PHE A 48 14.12 16.78 0.93
CA PHE A 48 15.46 16.26 0.63
C PHE A 48 16.61 17.27 0.72
N VAL A 49 16.32 18.58 0.67
CA VAL A 49 17.34 19.62 0.50
C VAL A 49 17.44 20.56 1.70
N PHE A 50 16.31 21.00 2.26
CA PHE A 50 16.33 22.05 3.27
C PHE A 50 16.62 21.56 4.69
N ASP A 51 16.20 20.34 5.03
CA ASP A 51 16.37 19.83 6.39
C ASP A 51 16.65 18.32 6.42
N ILE A 52 17.82 17.95 6.92
CA ILE A 52 18.23 16.56 7.08
C ILE A 52 17.35 15.80 8.08
N TYR A 53 16.77 16.48 9.08
CA TYR A 53 15.86 15.84 10.03
C TYR A 53 14.57 15.38 9.35
N THR A 54 14.07 16.15 8.38
CA THR A 54 12.89 15.76 7.59
C THR A 54 13.19 14.53 6.73
N THR A 55 14.37 14.49 6.09
CA THR A 55 14.83 13.31 5.34
C THR A 55 14.98 12.08 6.24
N LEU A 56 15.62 12.23 7.41
CA LEU A 56 15.81 11.13 8.36
C LEU A 56 14.47 10.61 8.88
N TYR A 57 13.54 11.51 9.16
CA TYR A 57 12.20 11.13 9.59
C TYR A 57 11.44 10.38 8.50
N PHE A 58 11.56 10.81 7.24
CA PHE A 58 11.04 10.08 6.09
C PHE A 58 11.61 8.66 5.97
N LEU A 59 12.93 8.50 6.10
CA LEU A 59 13.57 7.19 6.05
C LEU A 59 13.13 6.30 7.21
N LEU A 60 12.97 6.86 8.42
CA LEU A 60 12.51 6.12 9.59
C LEU A 60 11.07 5.63 9.41
N ILE A 61 10.17 6.49 8.94
CA ILE A 61 8.78 6.12 8.65
C ILE A 61 8.72 5.07 7.55
N TRP A 62 9.50 5.22 6.48
CA TRP A 62 9.57 4.20 5.44
C TRP A 62 10.05 2.84 5.96
N LEU A 63 11.10 2.81 6.80
CA LEU A 63 11.58 1.58 7.40
C LEU A 63 10.52 0.93 8.30
N PHE A 64 9.80 1.74 9.08
CA PHE A 64 8.68 1.28 9.89
C PHE A 64 7.56 0.68 9.03
N ASP A 65 7.18 1.35 7.95
CA ASP A 65 6.16 0.85 7.01
C ASP A 65 6.57 -0.46 6.35
N TYR A 66 7.83 -0.56 5.94
CA TYR A 66 8.39 -1.79 5.40
C TYR A 66 8.30 -2.95 6.40
N LEU A 67 8.68 -2.70 7.66
CA LEU A 67 8.59 -3.70 8.73
C LEU A 67 7.15 -4.15 8.98
N ILE A 68 6.20 -3.22 9.09
CA ILE A 68 4.77 -3.56 9.25
C ILE A 68 4.27 -4.36 8.04
N PHE A 69 4.67 -3.97 6.83
CA PHE A 69 4.25 -4.66 5.62
C PHE A 69 4.77 -6.10 5.57
N GLU A 70 6.02 -6.35 5.97
CA GLU A 70 6.58 -7.71 6.08
C GLU A 70 5.98 -8.50 7.26
N ILE A 71 5.68 -7.86 8.40
CA ILE A 71 4.98 -8.52 9.51
C ILE A 71 3.57 -8.93 9.09
N SER A 72 2.84 -8.07 8.38
CA SER A 72 1.50 -8.36 7.88
C SER A 72 1.48 -9.58 6.95
N LYS A 73 2.56 -9.80 6.19
CA LYS A 73 2.76 -11.02 5.40
C LYS A 73 2.83 -12.24 6.29
N ILE A 74 3.75 -12.24 7.25
CA ILE A 74 4.02 -13.40 8.10
C ILE A 74 2.74 -13.79 8.84
N ILE A 75 2.01 -12.78 9.34
CA ILE A 75 0.70 -12.96 9.95
C ILE A 75 -0.26 -13.62 8.96
N TYR A 76 -0.43 -13.06 7.76
CA TYR A 76 -1.35 -13.61 6.76
C TYR A 76 -0.98 -15.05 6.33
N ASP A 77 0.31 -15.33 6.17
CA ASP A 77 0.83 -16.67 5.84
C ASP A 77 0.55 -17.66 6.98
N ILE A 78 0.56 -17.25 8.26
CA ILE A 78 0.20 -18.11 9.40
C ILE A 78 -1.31 -18.40 9.44
N TYR A 79 -2.16 -17.43 9.08
CA TYR A 79 -3.61 -17.59 9.03
C TYR A 79 -4.11 -18.34 7.79
N GLU A 80 -3.22 -19.07 7.11
CA GLU A 80 -3.37 -19.75 5.81
C GLU A 80 -4.69 -20.51 5.60
N GLU A 81 -5.29 -20.99 6.69
CA GLU A 81 -6.42 -21.91 6.70
C GLU A 81 -7.80 -21.25 6.62
N LYS A 82 -7.90 -19.94 6.90
CA LYS A 82 -9.18 -19.22 6.85
C LYS A 82 -9.08 -18.06 5.87
N VAL A 83 -9.39 -18.32 4.59
CA VAL A 83 -9.64 -17.26 3.60
C VAL A 83 -10.80 -16.41 4.08
N THR A 84 -10.49 -15.39 4.86
CA THR A 84 -11.48 -14.55 5.53
C THR A 84 -11.17 -13.13 5.12
N PHE A 85 -12.17 -12.41 4.60
CA PHE A 85 -12.08 -10.97 4.37
C PHE A 85 -11.95 -10.18 5.69
N LEU A 86 -12.13 -10.84 6.83
CA LEU A 86 -12.17 -10.26 8.16
C LEU A 86 -10.94 -9.41 8.54
N PRO A 87 -9.68 -9.80 8.27
CA PRO A 87 -8.53 -8.96 8.59
C PRO A 87 -8.44 -7.73 7.66
N CYS A 88 -8.86 -7.83 6.39
CA CYS A 88 -8.99 -6.66 5.51
C CYS A 88 -10.03 -5.68 6.04
N ILE A 89 -11.21 -6.17 6.42
CA ILE A 89 -12.28 -5.34 6.97
C ILE A 89 -11.83 -4.69 8.28
N ALA A 90 -11.17 -5.45 9.16
CA ALA A 90 -10.62 -4.93 10.42
C ALA A 90 -9.60 -3.81 10.19
N LEU A 91 -8.68 -3.98 9.22
CA LEU A 91 -7.71 -2.95 8.85
C LEU A 91 -8.38 -1.70 8.26
N LEU A 92 -9.42 -1.85 7.45
CA LEU A 92 -10.18 -0.72 6.90
C LEU A 92 -10.97 0.02 7.99
N VAL A 93 -11.56 -0.69 8.94
CA VAL A 93 -12.23 -0.08 10.10
C VAL A 93 -11.21 0.67 10.96
N LEU A 94 -10.05 0.06 11.22
CA LEU A 94 -8.97 0.70 11.97
C LEU A 94 -8.45 1.95 11.24
N CYS A 95 -8.31 1.89 9.90
CA CYS A 95 -7.98 3.03 9.05
C CYS A 95 -8.97 4.19 9.24
N GLY A 96 -10.28 3.87 9.24
CA GLY A 96 -11.33 4.85 9.49
C GLY A 96 -11.24 5.48 10.87
N VAL A 97 -11.01 4.67 11.92
CA VAL A 97 -10.88 5.16 13.30
C VAL A 97 -9.67 6.09 13.45
N ILE A 98 -8.51 5.74 12.89
CA ILE A 98 -7.28 6.55 12.96
C ILE A 98 -7.50 7.95 12.38
N PHE A 99 -8.33 8.08 11.36
CA PHE A 99 -8.65 9.37 10.75
C PHE A 99 -9.38 10.34 11.70
N PHE A 100 -10.07 9.83 12.73
CA PHE A 100 -10.76 10.63 13.73
C PHE A 100 -9.92 10.90 15.00
N ILE A 101 -8.77 10.25 15.14
CA ILE A 101 -7.86 10.50 16.27
C ILE A 101 -6.95 11.67 15.88
N PRO A 102 -6.85 12.76 16.67
CA PRO A 102 -5.96 13.88 16.39
C PRO A 102 -4.49 13.50 16.68
N ILE A 103 -3.95 12.62 15.85
CA ILE A 103 -2.53 12.31 15.74
C ILE A 103 -1.91 13.26 14.71
N LEU A 104 -0.58 13.37 14.68
CA LEU A 104 0.17 14.07 13.62
C LEU A 104 -0.38 13.69 12.23
N ASP A 105 -0.85 14.66 11.44
CA ASP A 105 -1.50 14.43 10.13
C ASP A 105 -0.69 13.49 9.23
N LEU A 106 0.64 13.61 9.26
CA LEU A 106 1.55 12.74 8.53
C LEU A 106 1.35 11.25 8.87
N PHE A 107 1.24 10.91 10.15
CA PHE A 107 1.04 9.53 10.59
C PHE A 107 -0.32 8.99 10.14
N GLN A 108 -1.35 9.83 10.10
CA GLN A 108 -2.66 9.42 9.61
C GLN A 108 -2.61 9.07 8.13
N TYR A 109 -2.07 9.97 7.29
CA TYR A 109 -1.93 9.70 5.85
C TYR A 109 -1.07 8.47 5.59
N ASN A 110 0.04 8.34 6.32
CA ASN A 110 0.97 7.23 6.19
C ASN A 110 0.32 5.88 6.53
N LEU A 111 -0.31 5.77 7.71
CA LEU A 111 -0.99 4.54 8.12
C LEU A 111 -2.16 4.20 7.20
N CYS A 112 -2.90 5.19 6.71
CA CYS A 112 -3.99 4.96 5.75
C CYS A 112 -3.46 4.35 4.45
N ILE A 113 -2.43 4.93 3.84
CA ILE A 113 -1.85 4.41 2.60
C ILE A 113 -1.24 3.02 2.83
N LEU A 114 -0.56 2.81 3.97
CA LEU A 114 0.01 1.51 4.34
C LEU A 114 -1.08 0.43 4.47
N PHE A 115 -2.17 0.71 5.18
CA PHE A 115 -3.27 -0.24 5.35
C PHE A 115 -3.96 -0.56 4.03
N LEU A 116 -4.12 0.42 3.14
CA LEU A 116 -4.61 0.18 1.79
C LEU A 116 -3.66 -0.74 1.00
N LEU A 117 -2.35 -0.54 1.09
CA LEU A 117 -1.38 -1.44 0.45
C LEU A 117 -1.46 -2.87 0.99
N ILE A 118 -1.58 -3.04 2.31
CA ILE A 118 -1.74 -4.36 2.95
C ILE A 118 -3.05 -5.01 2.47
N CYS A 119 -4.16 -4.27 2.44
CA CYS A 119 -5.44 -4.78 1.96
C CYS A 119 -5.37 -5.18 0.48
N LEU A 120 -4.81 -4.34 -0.39
CA LEU A 120 -4.63 -4.65 -1.81
C LEU A 120 -3.83 -5.93 -2.03
N ARG A 121 -2.79 -6.11 -1.24
CA ARG A 121 -1.99 -7.33 -1.26
C ARG A 121 -2.81 -8.55 -0.83
N MET A 122 -3.50 -8.47 0.30
CA MET A 122 -4.34 -9.57 0.79
C MET A 122 -5.41 -9.94 -0.25
N VAL A 123 -6.06 -8.95 -0.86
CA VAL A 123 -7.04 -9.15 -1.94
C VAL A 123 -6.40 -9.82 -3.16
N LYS A 124 -5.21 -9.39 -3.57
CA LYS A 124 -4.46 -10.02 -4.66
C LYS A 124 -4.14 -11.49 -4.37
N GLU A 125 -3.83 -11.80 -3.11
CA GLU A 125 -3.50 -13.16 -2.67
C GLU A 125 -4.75 -14.05 -2.62
N MET A 126 -5.87 -13.51 -2.12
CA MET A 126 -7.19 -14.16 -2.19
C MET A 126 -7.63 -14.41 -3.63
N TRP A 127 -7.43 -13.45 -4.54
CA TRP A 127 -7.76 -13.61 -5.96
C TRP A 127 -7.00 -14.79 -6.59
N LYS A 128 -5.71 -14.94 -6.25
CA LYS A 128 -4.87 -16.03 -6.75
C LYS A 128 -5.27 -17.39 -6.17
N ARG A 129 -5.64 -17.45 -4.89
CA ARG A 129 -5.94 -18.70 -4.18
C ARG A 129 -7.38 -19.18 -4.38
N THR A 130 -8.35 -18.28 -4.49
CA THR A 130 -9.79 -18.62 -4.56
C THR A 130 -10.50 -17.76 -5.62
N PRO A 131 -10.26 -18.03 -6.92
CA PRO A 131 -10.88 -17.26 -8.01
C PRO A 131 -12.42 -17.38 -8.03
N GLU A 132 -12.97 -18.41 -7.38
CA GLU A 132 -14.40 -18.64 -7.30
C GLU A 132 -15.17 -17.56 -6.52
N LEU A 133 -14.56 -16.99 -5.47
CA LEU A 133 -15.12 -15.88 -4.69
C LEU A 133 -15.26 -14.60 -5.55
N PHE A 134 -14.46 -14.47 -6.60
CA PHE A 134 -14.45 -13.34 -7.52
C PHE A 134 -15.18 -13.61 -8.85
N LYS A 135 -16.00 -14.67 -8.95
CA LYS A 135 -16.83 -14.97 -10.15
C LYS A 135 -17.67 -13.78 -10.62
N TRP A 136 -18.10 -12.88 -9.72
CA TRP A 136 -18.79 -11.64 -10.10
C TRP A 136 -17.86 -10.59 -10.72
N ALA A 137 -16.64 -10.44 -10.18
CA ALA A 137 -15.65 -9.52 -10.73
C ALA A 137 -15.12 -9.99 -12.10
N HIS A 138 -14.88 -11.29 -12.27
CA HIS A 138 -14.53 -11.87 -13.57
C HIS A 138 -15.64 -11.66 -14.62
N ARG A 139 -16.92 -11.82 -14.25
CA ARG A 139 -18.05 -11.48 -15.14
C ARG A 139 -18.10 -10.00 -15.53
N LEU A 140 -17.79 -9.09 -14.61
CA LEU A 140 -17.72 -7.65 -14.91
C LEU A 140 -16.56 -7.27 -15.82
N VAL A 141 -15.40 -7.89 -15.64
CA VAL A 141 -14.22 -7.68 -16.51
C VAL A 141 -14.48 -8.22 -17.91
N ASP A 142 -15.10 -9.40 -18.04
CA ASP A 142 -15.50 -9.95 -19.34
C ASP A 142 -16.59 -9.10 -20.03
N GLN A 143 -17.53 -8.53 -19.25
CA GLN A 143 -18.53 -7.61 -19.82
C GLN A 143 -17.94 -6.28 -20.27
N ARG A 144 -16.88 -5.76 -19.64
CA ARG A 144 -16.14 -4.60 -20.18
C ARG A 144 -15.43 -4.93 -21.49
N LYS A 145 -14.91 -6.14 -21.65
CA LYS A 145 -14.24 -6.60 -22.88
C LYS A 145 -15.23 -6.85 -24.04
N LYS A 146 -16.52 -7.02 -23.73
CA LYS A 146 -17.62 -7.20 -24.68
C LYS A 146 -18.42 -5.92 -25.01
N ARG A 147 -18.01 -4.73 -24.56
CA ARG A 147 -18.64 -3.50 -25.07
C ARG A 147 -18.24 -3.33 -26.55
N PRO A 148 -19.21 -3.32 -27.50
CA PRO A 148 -18.91 -3.36 -28.92
C PRO A 148 -18.20 -2.09 -29.39
N GLU A 149 -17.19 -2.27 -30.22
CA GLU A 149 -16.70 -1.22 -31.12
C GLU A 149 -17.85 -0.77 -32.04
N SER A 150 -17.89 0.54 -32.29
CA SER A 150 -18.65 1.21 -33.36
C SER A 150 -20.18 0.98 -33.39
N GLY A 151 -20.89 1.87 -32.71
CA GLY A 151 -22.10 2.44 -33.31
C GLY A 151 -21.68 3.41 -34.41
N LEU A 152 -21.69 2.93 -35.66
CA LEU A 152 -21.81 3.76 -36.86
C LEU A 152 -22.60 2.92 -37.88
N LYS A 153 -23.92 3.13 -37.86
CA LYS A 153 -24.79 2.85 -39.01
C LYS A 153 -24.66 3.99 -40.01
#